data_AF-S7V7Y2-F1
#
_entry.id   AF-S7V7Y2-F1
#
_cell.length_a   1.000
_cell.length_b   1.000
_cell.length_c   1.000
_cell.angle_alpha   90.00
_cell.angle_beta   90.00
_cell.angle_gamma   90.00
#
_symmetry.space_group_name_H-M   'P 1'
#
loop_
_entity.id
_entity.type
_entity.pdbx_description
1 polymer ?
#
loop_
_entity_poly.entity_id
_entity_poly.type
_entity_poly.pdbx_seq_one_letter_code
_entity_poly.pdbx_strand_id
1 'polypeptide(L)' 'MCREAGWRYFLSHRSGETEDTFLADFAVAMDGGHLKAGSACRGERVAKYNRLLEIEHELKGRSEYRWK' A
#
# COMPACT_ATOMS: atom_id res chain seq x y z
N MET A 1 15.76 -11.14 1.67
CA MET A 1 15.17 -12.45 1.31
C MET A 1 14.35 -12.41 0.02
N CYS A 2 13.07 -12.01 -0.01
CA CYS A 2 12.26 -12.11 -1.25
C CYS A 2 12.85 -11.33 -2.44
N ARG A 3 13.31 -10.09 -2.19
CA ARG A 3 13.99 -9.25 -3.20
C ARG A 3 15.27 -9.92 -3.74
N GLU A 4 16.11 -10.42 -2.85
CA GLU A 4 17.36 -11.12 -3.21
C GLU A 4 17.09 -12.41 -3.99
N ALA A 5 15.97 -13.10 -3.69
CA ALA A 5 15.54 -14.30 -4.39
C ALA A 5 14.79 -14.02 -5.71
N GLY A 6 14.63 -12.76 -6.11
CA GLY A 6 13.91 -12.37 -7.32
C GLY A 6 12.39 -12.61 -7.25
N TRP A 7 11.82 -12.76 -6.06
CA TRP A 7 10.39 -12.98 -5.86
C TRP A 7 9.62 -11.67 -5.70
N ARG A 8 8.47 -11.57 -6.37
CA ARG A 8 7.47 -10.55 -6.07
C ARG A 8 6.76 -10.89 -4.76
N TYR A 9 6.37 -9.86 -4.03
CA TYR A 9 5.64 -9.99 -2.77
C TYR A 9 4.51 -8.99 -2.72
N PHE A 10 3.48 -9.34 -1.94
CA PHE A 10 2.34 -8.49 -1.67
C PHE A 10 2.34 -8.16 -0.19
N LEU A 11 2.20 -6.88 0.13
CA LEU A 11 1.84 -6.47 1.48
C LEU A 11 0.33 -6.63 1.64
N SER A 12 -0.12 -7.10 2.80
CA SER A 12 -1.51 -7.47 3.00
C SER A 12 -2.03 -7.04 4.36
N HIS A 13 -3.26 -6.52 4.35
CA HIS A 13 -4.06 -6.35 5.56
C HIS A 13 -4.41 -7.69 6.22
N ARG A 14 -4.97 -7.61 7.43
CA ARG A 14 -5.60 -8.76 8.10
C ARG A 14 -7.13 -8.60 8.16
N SER A 15 -7.82 -9.70 8.46
CA SER A 15 -9.29 -9.72 8.50
C SER A 15 -9.87 -8.78 9.55
N GLY A 16 -9.24 -8.67 10.73
CA GLY A 16 -9.49 -7.60 11.69
C GLY A 16 -8.48 -6.47 11.49
N GLU A 17 -8.93 -5.33 10.96
CA GLU A 17 -8.13 -4.10 10.84
C GLU A 17 -8.70 -2.99 11.69
N THR A 18 -7.88 -1.97 11.92
CA THR A 18 -8.24 -0.68 12.50
C THR A 18 -8.13 0.41 11.43
N GLU A 19 -8.42 1.66 11.76
CA GLU A 19 -8.23 2.79 10.84
C GLU A 19 -6.77 3.21 10.68
N ASP A 20 -5.84 2.57 11.39
CA ASP A 20 -4.40 2.81 11.25
C ASP A 20 -3.94 2.64 9.79
N THR A 21 -3.12 3.56 9.30
CA THR A 21 -2.70 3.59 7.89
C THR A 21 -1.26 3.18 7.66
N PHE A 22 -0.55 2.67 8.68
CA PHE A 22 0.87 2.31 8.62
C PHE A 22 1.21 1.43 7.41
N LEU A 23 0.33 0.47 7.10
CA LEU A 23 0.54 -0.45 5.99
C LEU A 23 0.63 0.26 4.61
N ALA A 24 -0.05 1.40 4.43
CA ALA A 24 0.02 2.19 3.21
C ALA A 24 1.40 2.86 3.06
N ASP A 25 1.86 3.58 4.08
CA ASP A 25 3.19 4.20 4.11
C ASP A 25 4.30 3.15 3.99
N PHE A 26 4.16 2.02 4.69
CA PHE A 26 5.10 0.90 4.59
C PHE A 26 5.14 0.33 3.17
N ALA A 27 4.01 0.25 2.47
CA ALA A 27 3.98 -0.26 1.10
C ALA A 27 4.71 0.63 0.09
N VAL A 28 4.59 1.95 0.25
CA VAL A 28 5.33 2.92 -0.58
C VAL A 28 6.82 2.87 -0.25
N ALA A 29 7.19 2.90 1.04
CA ALA A 29 8.59 2.84 1.48
C ALA A 29 9.29 1.55 1.03
N MET A 30 8.57 0.43 1.05
CA MET A 30 9.08 -0.85 0.61
C MET A 30 9.17 -0.98 -0.91
N ASP A 31 8.72 -0.03 -1.73
CA ASP A 31 8.78 -0.02 -3.20
C ASP A 31 8.52 -1.38 -3.87
N GLY A 32 7.55 -2.13 -3.33
CA GLY A 32 7.20 -3.48 -3.80
C GLY A 32 6.14 -3.48 -4.90
N GLY A 33 5.45 -2.36 -5.10
CA GLY A 33 4.40 -2.17 -6.11
C GLY A 33 3.05 -2.82 -5.81
N HIS A 34 2.92 -3.62 -4.75
CA HIS A 34 1.73 -4.42 -4.50
C HIS A 34 1.24 -4.36 -3.04
N LEU A 35 -0.01 -3.90 -2.87
CA LEU A 35 -0.71 -3.86 -1.59
C LEU A 35 -2.13 -4.43 -1.74
N LYS A 36 -2.51 -5.33 -0.83
CA LYS A 36 -3.86 -5.87 -0.68
C LYS A 36 -4.46 -5.35 0.62
N ALA A 37 -5.29 -4.32 0.53
CA ALA A 37 -5.92 -3.68 1.69
C ALA A 37 -7.44 -3.96 1.82
N GLY A 38 -7.97 -4.95 1.11
CA GLY A 38 -9.40 -5.31 1.12
C GLY A 38 -10.19 -4.64 0.00
N SER A 39 -11.51 -4.80 -0.02
CA SER A 39 -12.35 -4.07 -0.98
C SER A 39 -12.33 -2.55 -0.68
N ALA A 40 -12.69 -1.72 -1.65
CA ALA A 40 -12.90 -0.28 -1.47
C ALA A 40 -14.21 0.02 -0.70
N CYS A 41 -14.42 -0.67 0.42
CA CYS A 41 -15.55 -0.52 1.32
C CYS A 41 -15.10 -0.81 2.76
N ARG A 42 -15.88 -0.32 3.73
CA ARG A 42 -15.56 -0.29 5.18
C ARG A 42 -14.40 0.66 5.52
N GLY A 43 -14.60 1.47 6.56
CA GLY A 43 -13.71 2.59 6.89
C GLY A 43 -12.25 2.18 7.11
N GLU A 44 -12.03 1.04 7.77
CA GLU A 44 -10.70 0.55 8.08
C GLU A 44 -9.87 0.13 6.84
N ARG A 45 -10.54 -0.09 5.69
CA ARG A 45 -9.90 -0.40 4.40
C ARG A 45 -9.68 0.87 3.60
N VAL A 46 -10.73 1.69 3.52
CA VAL A 46 -10.71 2.98 2.83
C VAL A 46 -9.63 3.90 3.40
N ALA A 47 -9.38 3.87 4.72
CA ALA A 47 -8.30 4.63 5.34
C ALA A 47 -6.93 4.40 4.68
N LYS A 48 -6.58 3.17 4.32
CA LYS A 48 -5.31 2.85 3.64
C LYS A 48 -5.28 3.39 2.22
N TYR A 49 -6.39 3.26 1.49
CA TYR A 49 -6.48 3.77 0.12
C TYR A 49 -6.40 5.30 0.08
N ASN A 50 -7.09 5.98 0.99
CA ASN A 50 -6.99 7.43 1.14
C ASN A 50 -5.57 7.86 1.46
N ARG A 51 -4.88 7.13 2.36
CA ARG A 51 -3.48 7.43 2.67
C ARG A 51 -2.56 7.31 1.45
N LEU A 52 -2.77 6.33 0.57
CA LEU A 52 -2.00 6.23 -0.68
C LEU A 52 -2.22 7.43 -1.59
N LEU A 53 -3.46 7.92 -1.70
CA LEU A 53 -3.79 9.12 -2.48
C LEU A 53 -3.15 10.38 -1.89
N GLU A 54 -3.13 10.50 -0.55
CA GLU A 54 -2.42 11.58 0.13
C GLU A 54 -0.92 11.54 -0.16
N ILE A 55 -0.28 10.37 -0.05
CA ILE A 55 1.14 10.19 -0.35
C ILE A 55 1.43 10.54 -1.82
N GLU A 56 0.61 10.08 -2.76
CA GLU A 56 0.75 10.43 -4.18
C GLU A 56 0.68 11.95 -4.39
N HIS A 57 -0.28 12.62 -3.73
CA HIS A 57 -0.41 14.06 -3.76
C HIS A 57 0.83 14.78 -3.18
N GLU A 58 1.35 14.32 -2.04
CA GLU A 58 2.56 14.83 -1.40
C GLU A 58 3.81 14.67 -2.28
N LEU A 59 3.88 13.59 -3.06
CA LEU A 59 5.01 13.30 -3.95
C LEU A 59 5.03 14.18 -5.20
N LYS A 60 3.92 14.85 -5.56
CA LYS A 60 3.86 15.88 -6.62
C LYS A 60 4.44 15.41 -7.96
N GLY A 61 4.00 14.24 -8.43
CA GLY A 61 4.45 13.66 -9.71
C GLY A 61 5.83 13.01 -9.68
N ARG A 62 6.43 12.87 -8.48
CA ARG A 62 7.67 12.11 -8.27
C ARG A 62 7.44 10.63 -7.94
N SER A 63 6.18 10.19 -7.91
CA SER A 63 5.78 8.79 -7.75
C SER A 63 5.63 8.10 -9.10
N GLU A 64 5.80 6.78 -9.12
CA GLU A 64 5.49 5.93 -10.27
C GLU A 64 4.46 4.88 -9.86
N TYR A 65 3.42 4.70 -10.69
CA TYR A 65 2.44 3.65 -10.50
C TYR A 65 2.88 2.35 -11.19
N ARG A 66 3.28 1.35 -10.39
CA ARG A 66 3.74 0.05 -10.90
C ARG A 66 2.57 -0.90 -11.13
N TRP A 67 2.06 -0.93 -12.36
CA TRP A 67 1.03 -1.89 -12.81
C TRP A 67 1.59 -3.06 -13.64
N LYS A 68 2.85 -3.02 -14.06
CA LYS A 68 3.48 -4.03 -14.92
C LYS A 68 4.70 -4.66 -14.25
#